data_AF-A0A7W1K766-F1
#
_entry.id   AF-A0A7W1K766-F1
#
_cell.length_a   1.000
_cell.length_b   1.000
_cell.length_c   1.000
_cell.angle_alpha   90.00
_cell.angle_beta   90.00
_cell.angle_gamma   90.00
#
_symmetry.space_group_name_H-M   'P 1'
#
loop_
_entity.id
_entity.type
_entity.pdbx_description
1 polymer ?
#
loop_
_entity_poly.entity_id
_entity_poly.type
_entity_poly.pdbx_seq_one_letter_code
_entity_poly.pdbx_strand_id
1 'polypeptide(L)'
;MARERERFGAHALRTMGANLLEDLVAEEVRRRERIVAIDDEAVLLCPYASRHPYELRLVPRRRRERFQDDGPTGAALLHRGLSLLGERFGSSPPLSLWVRTSPRGADRFCWRIDIVPRLTSAGALDLGTGLGCNPVAPEQAAAELRALLA
;
A
#
# COMPACT_ATOMS: atom_id res chain seq x y z
N MET A 1 11.60 -1.84 -9.87
CA MET A 1 11.56 -3.32 -9.82
C MET A 1 12.89 -3.94 -9.41
N ALA A 2 14.03 -3.59 -10.03
CA ALA A 2 15.34 -4.15 -9.65
C ALA A 2 15.74 -3.92 -8.18
N ARG A 3 15.73 -2.67 -7.70
CA ARG A 3 16.01 -2.34 -6.28
C ARG A 3 15.05 -2.98 -5.27
N GLU A 4 13.81 -3.25 -5.70
CA GLU A 4 12.82 -3.91 -4.84
C GLU A 4 13.14 -5.40 -4.75
N ARG A 5 13.39 -6.09 -5.88
CA ARG A 5 13.85 -7.49 -5.88
C ARG A 5 15.12 -7.68 -5.05
N GLU A 6 16.08 -6.75 -5.14
CA GLU A 6 17.29 -6.79 -4.31
C GLU A 6 16.98 -6.69 -2.82
N ARG A 7 16.09 -5.77 -2.40
CA ARG A 7 15.70 -5.64 -0.98
C ARG A 7 14.93 -6.85 -0.47
N PHE A 8 13.99 -7.36 -1.25
CA PHE A 8 13.22 -8.55 -0.91
C PHE A 8 14.11 -9.80 -0.88
N GLY A 9 15.02 -9.95 -1.85
CA GLY A 9 16.01 -11.03 -1.89
C GLY A 9 17.01 -10.95 -0.73
N ALA A 10 17.56 -9.76 -0.44
CA ALA A 10 18.49 -9.54 0.65
C ALA A 10 17.84 -9.72 2.04
N HIS A 11 16.54 -9.45 2.19
CA HIS A 11 15.80 -9.78 3.42
C HIS A 11 15.60 -11.28 3.55
N ALA A 12 15.12 -11.95 2.50
CA ALA A 12 14.91 -13.41 2.51
C ALA A 12 16.21 -14.19 2.81
N LEU A 13 17.36 -13.71 2.34
CA LEU A 13 18.67 -14.28 2.63
C LEU A 13 19.11 -14.08 4.09
N ARG A 14 18.68 -13.00 4.76
CA ARG A 14 19.04 -12.68 6.15
C ARG A 14 18.10 -13.32 7.18
N THR A 15 16.85 -13.57 6.80
CA THR A 15 15.79 -14.01 7.74
C THR A 15 15.33 -15.45 7.49
N MET A 16 16.16 -16.27 6.82
CA MET A 16 15.85 -17.68 6.50
C MET A 16 14.51 -17.87 5.77
N GLY A 17 14.18 -16.98 4.83
CA GLY A 17 13.05 -17.16 3.92
C GLY A 17 11.74 -16.44 4.24
N ALA A 18 11.71 -15.60 5.29
CA ALA A 18 10.57 -14.70 5.56
C ALA A 18 10.38 -13.64 4.45
N ASN A 19 9.12 -13.29 4.16
CA ASN A 19 8.79 -12.28 3.17
C ASN A 19 8.70 -10.90 3.85
N LEU A 20 9.54 -9.96 3.41
CA LEU A 20 9.59 -8.60 3.94
C LEU A 20 8.22 -7.92 3.98
N LEU A 21 7.35 -8.16 2.99
CA LEU A 21 6.02 -7.53 2.96
C LEU A 21 5.09 -8.13 4.02
N GLU A 22 5.17 -9.44 4.28
CA GLU A 22 4.36 -10.08 5.32
C GLU A 22 4.78 -9.61 6.71
N ASP A 23 6.09 -9.53 6.97
CA ASP A 23 6.63 -9.02 8.24
C ASP A 23 6.20 -7.57 8.49
N LEU A 24 6.27 -6.73 7.45
CA LEU A 24 5.83 -5.34 7.52
C LEU A 24 4.32 -5.25 7.78
N VAL A 25 3.50 -6.02 7.06
CA VAL A 25 2.04 -6.01 7.27
C VAL A 25 1.69 -6.52 8.67
N ALA A 26 2.34 -7.57 9.16
CA ALA A 26 2.12 -8.09 10.51
C ALA A 26 2.44 -7.04 11.58
N GLU A 27 3.53 -6.31 11.42
CA GLU A 27 3.90 -5.22 12.32
C GLU A 27 2.92 -4.05 12.25
N GLU A 28 2.45 -3.67 11.05
CA GLU A 28 1.43 -2.63 10.89
C GLU A 28 0.09 -3.03 11.52
N VAL A 29 -0.32 -4.29 11.37
CA VAL A 29 -1.53 -4.83 12.02
C VAL A 29 -1.36 -4.86 13.54
N ARG A 30 -0.16 -5.13 14.06
CA ARG A 30 0.13 -5.10 15.50
C ARG A 30 0.04 -3.69 16.06
N ARG A 31 0.56 -2.69 15.35
CA ARG A 31 0.54 -1.27 15.78
C ARG A 31 -0.81 -0.61 15.58
N ARG A 32 -1.57 -0.99 14.55
CA ARG A 32 -2.87 -0.43 14.15
C ARG A 32 -2.91 1.07 13.82
N GLU A 33 -1.80 1.79 13.99
CA GLU A 33 -1.70 3.24 13.72
C GLU A 33 -2.06 3.56 12.25
N ARG A 34 -1.49 2.81 11.31
CA ARG A 34 -1.57 3.06 9.87
C ARG A 34 -2.55 2.17 9.12
N ILE A 35 -3.36 1.38 9.85
CA ILE A 35 -4.41 0.53 9.28
C ILE A 35 -5.65 1.36 9.00
N VAL A 36 -6.14 1.33 7.76
CA VAL A 36 -7.41 1.95 7.39
C VAL A 36 -8.54 0.94 7.59
N ALA A 37 -8.44 -0.23 6.95
CA ALA A 37 -9.45 -1.29 7.04
C ALA A 37 -8.79 -2.67 6.87
N ILE A 38 -9.41 -3.70 7.45
CA ILE A 38 -9.02 -5.11 7.34
C ILE A 38 -10.28 -5.93 7.10
N ASP A 39 -10.23 -6.85 6.14
CA ASP A 39 -11.24 -7.91 5.99
C ASP A 39 -10.59 -9.30 6.09
N ASP A 40 -11.31 -10.34 5.69
CA ASP A 40 -10.83 -11.72 5.73
C ASP A 40 -9.75 -12.03 4.69
N GLU A 41 -9.66 -11.24 3.63
CA GLU A 41 -8.82 -11.50 2.46
C GLU A 41 -7.60 -10.59 2.38
N ALA A 42 -7.73 -9.33 2.77
CA ALA A 42 -6.78 -8.27 2.53
C ALA A 42 -6.71 -7.23 3.67
N VAL A 43 -5.66 -6.42 3.62
CA VAL A 43 -5.40 -5.28 4.51
C VAL A 43 -5.24 -4.04 3.66
N LEU A 44 -5.89 -2.95 4.06
CA LEU A 44 -5.75 -1.62 3.49
C LEU A 44 -5.05 -0.73 4.52
N LEU A 45 -3.89 -0.21 4.15
CA LEU A 45 -3.05 0.59 5.05
C LEU A 45 -2.44 1.80 4.34
N CYS A 46 -2.03 2.79 5.13
CA CYS A 46 -1.16 3.87 4.66
C CYS A 46 0.31 3.47 4.90
N PRO A 47 1.15 3.31 3.87
CA PRO A 47 2.54 2.90 4.08
C PRO A 47 3.30 3.87 4.99
N TYR A 48 4.11 3.36 5.93
CA TYR A 48 4.98 4.21 6.77
C TYR A 48 5.82 5.21 5.95
N ALA A 49 6.35 4.79 4.81
CA ALA A 49 7.12 5.63 3.90
C ALA A 49 6.28 6.18 2.74
N SER A 50 5.05 6.63 3.02
CA SER A 50 4.15 7.24 2.02
C SER A 50 4.78 8.48 1.40
N ARG A 51 4.90 8.48 0.08
CA ARG A 51 5.45 9.63 -0.68
C ARG A 51 4.39 10.63 -1.07
N HIS A 52 3.13 10.20 -1.05
CA HIS A 52 1.99 10.99 -1.46
C HIS A 52 0.96 11.07 -0.32
N PRO A 53 0.25 12.20 -0.18
CA PRO A 53 -0.84 12.31 0.77
C PRO A 53 -1.92 11.27 0.50
N TYR A 54 -2.39 10.61 1.57
CA TYR A 54 -3.41 9.56 1.48
C TYR A 54 -3.05 8.42 0.51
N GLU A 55 -1.76 8.12 0.35
CA GLU A 55 -1.31 6.89 -0.30
C GLU A 55 -1.87 5.68 0.45
N LEU A 56 -2.54 4.80 -0.29
CA LEU A 56 -3.11 3.56 0.22
C LEU A 56 -2.43 2.37 -0.44
N ARG A 57 -2.25 1.32 0.36
CA ARG A 57 -1.71 0.05 -0.09
C ARG A 57 -2.64 -1.06 0.35
N LEU A 58 -3.11 -1.82 -0.64
CA LEU A 58 -3.87 -3.04 -0.43
C LEU A 58 -2.93 -4.23 -0.56
N VAL A 59 -2.89 -5.08 0.47
CA VAL A 59 -2.06 -6.29 0.51
C VAL A 59 -2.93 -7.49 0.93
N PRO A 60 -2.81 -8.64 0.26
CA PRO A 60 -3.42 -9.89 0.72
C PRO A 60 -2.93 -10.28 2.12
N ARG A 61 -3.84 -10.83 2.94
CA ARG A 61 -3.49 -11.36 4.27
C ARG A 61 -2.70 -12.65 4.22
N ARG A 62 -2.90 -13.44 3.17
CA ARG A 62 -2.13 -14.66 2.89
C ARG A 62 -1.21 -14.37 1.72
N ARG A 63 0.03 -14.84 1.77
CA ARG A 63 0.96 -14.68 0.65
C ARG A 63 0.39 -15.25 -0.64
N ARG A 64 0.43 -14.39 -1.65
CA ARG A 64 0.02 -14.67 -3.01
C ARG A 64 0.99 -14.01 -3.96
N GLU A 65 1.70 -14.80 -4.75
CA GLU A 65 2.77 -14.28 -5.60
C GLU A 65 2.22 -13.44 -6.75
N ARG A 66 1.20 -13.95 -7.41
CA ARG A 66 0.65 -13.39 -8.64
C ARG A 66 -0.78 -12.92 -8.40
N PHE A 67 -1.04 -11.68 -8.81
CA PHE A 67 -2.37 -11.07 -8.71
C PHE A 67 -3.43 -11.86 -9.50
N GLN A 68 -3.08 -12.38 -10.67
CA GLN A 68 -4.00 -13.08 -11.56
C GLN A 68 -4.34 -14.52 -11.14
N ASP A 69 -3.66 -15.07 -10.15
CA ASP A 69 -3.82 -16.48 -9.76
C ASP A 69 -5.00 -16.69 -8.80
N ASP A 70 -5.45 -15.62 -8.14
CA ASP A 70 -6.63 -15.65 -7.28
C ASP A 70 -7.82 -14.99 -7.97
N GLY A 71 -9.03 -15.32 -7.50
CA GLY A 71 -10.27 -14.65 -7.89
C GLY A 71 -10.32 -13.18 -7.42
N PRO A 72 -11.51 -12.63 -7.11
CA PRO A 72 -11.67 -11.20 -6.77
C PRO A 72 -11.14 -10.81 -5.37
N THR A 73 -10.03 -11.38 -4.93
CA THR A 73 -9.41 -11.16 -3.62
C THR A 73 -9.14 -9.68 -3.38
N GLY A 74 -9.74 -9.13 -2.31
CA GLY A 74 -9.55 -7.73 -1.93
C GLY A 74 -10.34 -6.71 -2.77
N ALA A 75 -11.25 -7.15 -3.64
CA ALA A 75 -12.10 -6.23 -4.41
C ALA A 75 -13.01 -5.38 -3.51
N ALA A 76 -13.56 -5.98 -2.45
CA ALA A 76 -14.39 -5.27 -1.47
C ALA A 76 -13.59 -4.16 -0.76
N LEU A 77 -12.39 -4.49 -0.29
CA LEU A 77 -11.50 -3.54 0.39
C LEU A 77 -10.98 -2.45 -0.55
N LEU A 78 -10.73 -2.78 -1.83
CA LEU A 78 -10.37 -1.81 -2.86
C LEU A 78 -11.51 -0.81 -3.08
N HIS A 79 -12.73 -1.31 -3.30
CA HIS A 79 -13.91 -0.48 -3.44
C HIS A 79 -14.07 0.43 -2.21
N ARG A 80 -13.94 -0.12 -1.00
CA ARG A 80 -14.04 0.65 0.24
C ARG A 80 -12.98 1.76 0.31
N GLY A 81 -11.73 1.46 -0.04
CA GLY A 81 -10.66 2.46 -0.07
C GLY A 81 -10.94 3.61 -1.02
N LEU A 82 -11.47 3.31 -2.22
CA LEU A 82 -11.86 4.33 -3.20
C LEU A 82 -13.06 5.17 -2.72
N SER A 83 -14.06 4.54 -2.09
CA SER A 83 -15.19 5.25 -1.49
C SER A 83 -14.74 6.20 -0.38
N LEU A 84 -13.84 5.77 0.51
CA LEU A 84 -13.34 6.61 1.60
C LEU A 84 -12.57 7.83 1.08
N LEU A 85 -11.80 7.67 0.01
CA LEU A 85 -11.17 8.80 -0.67
C LEU A 85 -12.22 9.76 -1.22
N GLY A 86 -13.27 9.23 -1.86
CA GLY A 86 -14.39 10.02 -2.35
C GLY A 86 -15.10 10.81 -1.25
N GLU A 87 -15.42 10.16 -0.13
CA GLU A 87 -16.05 10.78 1.03
C GLU A 87 -15.15 11.86 1.66
N ARG A 88 -13.85 11.57 1.82
CA ARG A 88 -12.89 12.50 2.43
C ARG A 88 -12.73 13.81 1.65
N PHE A 89 -12.82 13.75 0.32
CA PHE A 89 -12.60 14.90 -0.57
C PHE A 89 -13.89 15.41 -1.22
N GLY A 90 -15.06 14.89 -0.85
CA GLY A 90 -16.37 15.24 -1.42
C GLY A 90 -16.62 14.71 -2.84
N SER A 91 -15.62 14.15 -3.50
CA SER A 91 -15.69 13.45 -4.79
C SER A 91 -14.47 12.56 -4.97
N SER A 92 -14.52 11.60 -5.90
CA SER A 92 -13.37 10.75 -6.19
C SER A 92 -12.21 11.60 -6.71
N PRO A 93 -11.08 11.71 -5.98
CA PRO A 93 -9.96 12.49 -6.45
C PRO A 93 -9.33 11.85 -7.69
N PRO A 94 -8.65 12.63 -8.55
CA PRO A 94 -7.80 12.06 -9.59
C PRO A 94 -6.73 11.19 -8.92
N LEU A 95 -6.62 9.94 -9.36
CA LEU A 95 -5.71 8.97 -8.74
C LEU A 95 -4.96 8.14 -9.78
N SER A 96 -3.84 7.59 -9.35
CA SER A 96 -3.10 6.56 -10.06
C SER A 96 -3.19 5.27 -9.26
N LEU A 97 -3.40 4.15 -9.94
CA LEU A 97 -3.42 2.82 -9.33
C LEU A 97 -2.53 1.90 -10.15
N TRP A 98 -1.71 1.09 -9.47
CA TRP A 98 -0.95 0.05 -10.14
C TRP A 98 -0.86 -1.22 -9.29
N VAL A 99 -0.83 -2.35 -9.99
CA VAL A 99 -0.63 -3.66 -9.37
C VAL A 99 0.86 -4.00 -9.41
N ARG A 100 1.39 -4.39 -8.26
CA ARG A 100 2.71 -5.03 -8.15
C ARG A 100 2.45 -6.52 -8.01
N THR A 101 2.76 -7.29 -9.04
CA THR A 101 2.60 -8.75 -9.09
C THR A 101 3.97 -9.40 -9.33
N SER A 102 4.12 -10.67 -8.96
CA SER A 102 5.40 -11.36 -9.12
C SER A 102 5.87 -11.38 -10.58
N PRO A 103 7.13 -10.98 -10.87
CA PRO A 103 7.74 -11.26 -12.16
C PRO A 103 7.97 -12.77 -12.31
N ARG A 104 8.04 -13.26 -13.56
CA ARG A 104 8.27 -14.69 -13.83
C ARG A 104 9.52 -15.21 -13.10
N GLY A 105 9.37 -16.32 -12.37
CA GLY A 105 10.46 -16.98 -11.63
C GLY A 105 10.83 -16.35 -10.27
N ALA A 106 9.97 -15.50 -9.70
CA ALA A 106 10.16 -14.98 -8.36
C ALA A 106 9.13 -15.60 -7.39
N ASP A 107 9.53 -16.67 -6.72
CA ASP A 107 8.61 -17.42 -5.87
C ASP A 107 8.33 -16.69 -4.55
N ARG A 108 9.14 -15.71 -4.14
CA ARG A 108 9.06 -15.03 -2.84
C ARG A 108 8.46 -13.62 -2.90
N PHE A 109 7.51 -13.40 -3.81
CA PHE A 109 6.80 -12.14 -3.94
C PHE A 109 5.41 -12.24 -3.27
N CYS A 110 4.87 -11.13 -2.79
CA CYS A 110 3.46 -11.03 -2.45
C CYS A 110 2.89 -9.83 -3.22
N TRP A 111 1.82 -10.05 -3.98
CA TRP A 111 1.24 -8.99 -4.79
C TRP A 111 0.64 -7.91 -3.89
N ARG A 112 0.57 -6.69 -4.42
CA ARG A 112 -0.12 -5.58 -3.77
C ARG A 112 -0.67 -4.61 -4.80
N ILE A 113 -1.63 -3.81 -4.38
CA ILE A 113 -2.13 -2.67 -5.15
C ILE A 113 -1.74 -1.41 -4.41
N ASP A 114 -1.07 -0.50 -5.11
CA ASP A 114 -0.80 0.85 -4.61
C ASP A 114 -1.79 1.81 -5.25
N ILE A 115 -2.43 2.64 -4.42
CA ILE A 115 -3.42 3.64 -4.80
C ILE A 115 -2.88 5.00 -4.35
N VAL A 116 -2.71 5.91 -5.31
CA VAL A 116 -2.08 7.21 -5.08
C VAL A 116 -3.00 8.33 -5.55
N PRO A 117 -3.68 9.02 -4.62
CA PRO A 117 -4.38 10.27 -4.90
C PRO A 117 -3.40 11.36 -5.36
N ARG A 118 -3.72 12.05 -6.47
CA ARG A 118 -2.92 13.16 -7.00
C ARG A 118 -3.42 14.49 -6.42
N LEU A 119 -3.19 14.68 -5.13
CA LEU A 119 -3.66 15.84 -4.36
C LEU A 119 -2.67 17.02 -4.38
N THR A 120 -1.41 16.74 -4.69
CA THR A 120 -0.34 17.75 -4.79
C THR A 120 0.37 17.63 -6.13
N SER A 121 0.84 18.77 -6.64
CA SER A 121 1.75 18.83 -7.79
C SER A 121 3.18 18.71 -7.29
N ALA A 122 4.03 17.98 -8.03
CA ALA A 122 5.45 17.89 -7.73
C ALA A 122 6.12 19.27 -7.84
N GLY A 123 6.79 19.71 -6.78
CA GLY A 123 7.52 20.97 -6.73
C GLY A 123 8.92 20.86 -7.34
N ALA A 124 9.60 22.01 -7.49
CA ALA A 124 10.96 22.07 -8.02
C ALA A 124 11.98 21.24 -7.20
N LEU A 125 11.80 21.18 -5.88
CA LEU A 125 12.61 20.33 -5.00
C LEU A 125 12.38 18.85 -5.29
N ASP A 126 11.12 18.44 -5.40
CA ASP A 126 10.75 17.04 -5.65
C ASP A 126 11.34 16.57 -6.99
N LEU A 127 11.25 17.42 -8.02
CA LEU A 127 11.81 17.15 -9.35
C LEU A 127 13.33 17.18 -9.37
N GLY A 128 13.96 18.12 -8.65
CA GLY A 128 15.41 18.29 -8.64
C GLY A 128 16.16 17.25 -7.81
N THR A 129 15.54 16.72 -6.76
CA THR A 129 16.19 15.80 -5.79
C THR A 129 15.62 14.39 -5.77
N GLY A 130 14.40 14.20 -6.29
CA GLY A 130 13.66 12.94 -6.16
C GLY A 130 13.14 12.65 -4.75
N LEU A 131 13.24 13.61 -3.82
CA LEU A 131 12.65 13.54 -2.48
C LEU A 131 11.23 14.09 -2.55
N GLY A 132 10.23 13.30 -2.13
CA GLY A 132 8.85 13.79 -2.07
C GLY A 132 8.56 14.48 -0.75
N CYS A 133 8.00 15.69 -0.79
CA CYS A 133 7.41 16.34 0.37
C CYS A 133 5.95 15.90 0.56
N ASN A 134 5.70 15.02 1.53
CA ASN A 134 4.34 14.65 1.94
C ASN A 134 3.91 15.46 3.17
N PRO A 135 2.97 16.41 3.04
CA PRO A 135 2.49 17.21 4.18
C PRO A 135 1.59 16.44 5.16
N VAL A 136 1.12 15.23 4.81
CA VAL A 136 0.21 14.44 5.64
C VAL A 136 0.92 13.18 6.11
N ALA A 137 1.12 13.06 7.43
CA ALA A 137 1.68 11.85 8.02
C ALA A 137 0.77 10.63 7.72
N PRO A 138 1.33 9.46 7.40
CA PRO A 138 0.53 8.27 7.08
C PRO A 138 -0.37 7.83 8.25
N GLU A 139 0.05 8.06 9.49
CA GLU A 139 -0.75 7.82 10.69
C GLU A 139 -1.98 8.73 10.74
N GLN A 140 -1.80 10.00 10.38
CA GLN A 140 -2.90 10.97 10.30
C GLN A 140 -3.86 10.61 9.17
N ALA A 141 -3.33 10.31 7.98
CA ALA A 141 -4.16 9.90 6.84
C ALA A 141 -4.98 8.64 7.17
N ALA A 142 -4.38 7.64 7.79
CA ALA A 142 -5.07 6.42 8.19
C ALA A 142 -6.15 6.69 9.24
N ALA A 143 -5.87 7.52 10.25
CA ALA A 143 -6.84 7.89 11.27
C ALA A 143 -8.05 8.64 10.70
N GLU A 144 -7.81 9.61 9.81
CA GLU A 144 -8.88 10.36 9.15
C GLU A 144 -9.76 9.47 8.28
N LEU A 145 -9.17 8.60 7.45
CA LEU A 145 -9.94 7.67 6.62
C LEU A 145 -10.69 6.64 7.46
N ARG A 146 -10.10 6.16 8.56
CA ARG A 146 -10.75 5.22 9.48
C ARG A 146 -11.93 5.87 10.23
N ALA A 147 -11.87 7.16 10.52
CA ALA A 147 -12.98 7.87 11.16
C ALA A 147 -14.25 7.92 10.29
N LEU A 148 -14.12 7.83 8.97
CA LEU A 148 -15.23 7.74 8.01
C LEU A 148 -15.84 6.33 7.91
N LEU A 149 -15.26 5.34 8.60
CA LEU A 149 -15.84 4.00 8.68
C LEU A 149 -16.98 3.88 9.69
N ALA A 150 -17.16 4.89 10.56
CA ALA A 150 -18.12 4.90 11.66
C ALA A 150 -19.56 5.18 11.21
#